data_AF-A0A529PWR0-F1
#
_entry.id   AF-A0A529PWR0-F1
#
_cell.length_a   1.000
_cell.length_b   1.000
_cell.length_c   1.000
_cell.angle_alpha   90.00
_cell.angle_beta   90.00
_cell.angle_gamma   90.00
#
_symmetry.space_group_name_H-M   'P 1'
#
loop_
_entity.id
_entity.type
_entity.pdbx_description
1 polymer ?
#
loop_
_entity_poly.entity_id
_entity_poly.type
_entity_poly.pdbx_seq_one_letter_code
_entity_poly.pdbx_strand_id
1 'polypeptide(L)'
;FMTRINRNLRERDAYLADLRQRSAEEDHIVRMGLLASGAAHELGTPLSTISVILSDWRQMQGVKRNRELAEDVAEMQAQIERCKSIVTGILMSSG
;
A
#
# COMPACT_ATOMS: atom_id res chain seq x y z
N PHE A 1 46.33 -30.69 0.64
CA PHE A 1 45.91 -29.85 -0.50
C PHE A 1 44.43 -30.04 -0.86
N MET A 2 43.95 -31.26 -1.17
CA MET A 2 42.53 -31.50 -1.51
C MET A 2 41.52 -31.03 -0.44
N THR A 3 41.82 -31.15 0.85
CA THR A 3 40.93 -30.67 1.94
C THR A 3 40.73 -29.16 1.91
N ARG A 4 41.78 -28.40 1.60
CA ARG A 4 41.70 -26.92 1.48
C ARG A 4 40.91 -26.51 0.25
N ILE A 5 41.10 -27.19 -0.88
CA ILE A 5 40.33 -26.95 -2.10
C ILE A 5 38.83 -27.21 -1.87
N ASN A 6 38.49 -28.35 -1.26
CA ASN A 6 37.10 -28.69 -0.94
C ASN A 6 36.47 -27.74 0.09
N ARG A 7 37.25 -27.21 1.03
CA ARG A 7 36.77 -26.20 1.99
C ARG A 7 36.48 -24.87 1.28
N ASN A 8 37.44 -24.37 0.51
CA ASN A 8 37.27 -23.12 -0.25
C ASN A 8 36.07 -23.20 -1.22
N LEU A 9 35.86 -24.37 -1.86
CA LEU A 9 34.72 -24.59 -2.74
C LEU A 9 33.39 -24.48 -1.97
N ARG A 10 33.29 -25.13 -0.81
CA ARG A 10 32.10 -25.07 0.05
C ARG A 10 31.81 -23.67 0.57
N GLU A 11 32.85 -22.94 1.01
CA GLU A 11 32.72 -21.55 1.47
C GLU A 11 32.21 -20.64 0.36
N ARG A 12 32.75 -20.78 -0.85
CA ARG A 12 32.28 -20.02 -2.03
C ARG A 12 30.83 -20.37 -2.39
N ASP A 13 30.49 -21.66 -2.43
CA ASP A 13 29.14 -22.09 -2.80
C ASP A 13 28.11 -21.62 -1.76
N ALA A 14 28.45 -21.63 -0.47
CA ALA A 14 27.63 -21.04 0.58
C ALA A 14 27.46 -19.52 0.42
N TYR A 15 28.53 -18.81 0.08
CA TYR A 15 28.47 -17.37 -0.19
C TYR A 15 27.60 -17.03 -1.41
N LEU A 16 27.71 -17.81 -2.50
CA LEU A 16 26.86 -17.65 -3.68
C LEU A 16 25.39 -17.98 -3.38
N ALA A 17 25.13 -18.97 -2.53
CA ALA A 17 23.79 -19.28 -2.08
C ALA A 17 23.19 -18.14 -1.25
N ASP A 18 23.96 -17.55 -0.33
CA ASP A 18 23.54 -16.37 0.46
C ASP A 18 23.20 -15.17 -0.44
N LEU A 19 24.08 -14.85 -1.40
CA LEU A 19 23.83 -13.77 -2.36
C LEU A 19 22.55 -13.99 -3.19
N ARG A 20 22.33 -15.23 -3.66
CA ARG A 20 21.11 -15.58 -4.41
C ARG A 20 19.86 -15.47 -3.54
N GLN A 21 19.95 -15.88 -2.28
CA GLN A 21 18.84 -15.77 -1.33
C GLN A 21 18.47 -14.31 -1.09
N ARG A 22 19.45 -13.44 -0.81
CA ARG A 22 19.21 -12.00 -0.64
C ARG A 22 18.59 -11.37 -1.89
N SER A 23 19.13 -11.69 -3.07
CA SER A 23 18.58 -11.19 -4.33
C SER A 23 17.13 -11.64 -4.54
N ALA A 24 16.78 -12.88 -4.18
CA ALA A 24 15.41 -13.37 -4.27
C ALA A 24 14.47 -12.66 -3.27
N GLU A 25 14.95 -12.35 -2.07
CA GLU A 25 14.20 -11.58 -1.07
C GLU A 25 13.96 -10.13 -1.53
N GLU A 26 14.98 -9.47 -2.08
CA GLU A 26 14.87 -8.13 -2.66
C GLU A 26 13.88 -8.09 -3.83
N ASP A 27 13.96 -9.03 -4.77
CA ASP A 27 13.02 -9.17 -5.89
C ASP A 27 11.57 -9.34 -5.40
N HIS A 28 11.38 -10.09 -4.31
CA HIS A 28 10.06 -10.28 -3.72
C HIS A 28 9.51 -8.98 -3.11
N ILE A 29 10.34 -8.23 -2.37
CA ILE A 29 9.97 -6.93 -1.79
C ILE A 29 9.59 -5.94 -2.89
N VAL A 30 10.38 -5.84 -3.95
CA VAL A 30 10.08 -4.95 -5.10
C VAL A 30 8.75 -5.31 -5.73
N ARG A 31 8.50 -6.60 -5.97
CA ARG A 31 7.24 -7.06 -6.57
C ARG A 31 6.04 -6.75 -5.68
N MET A 32 6.16 -6.94 -4.37
CA MET A 32 5.11 -6.56 -3.41
C MET A 32 4.86 -5.04 -3.43
N GLY A 33 5.91 -4.23 -3.46
CA GLY A 33 5.79 -2.76 -3.55
C GLY A 33 5.07 -2.32 -4.82
N LEU A 34 5.41 -2.88 -5.98
CA LEU A 34 4.74 -2.58 -7.25
C LEU A 34 3.25 -2.94 -7.22
N LEU A 35 2.90 -4.10 -6.67
CA LEU A 35 1.49 -4.51 -6.51
C LEU A 35 0.73 -3.57 -5.58
N ALA A 36 1.33 -3.20 -4.45
CA ALA A 36 0.73 -2.28 -3.49
C ALA A 36 0.52 -0.89 -4.10
N SER A 37 1.51 -0.38 -4.84
CA SER A 37 1.42 0.90 -5.56
C SER A 37 0.33 0.90 -6.62
N GLY A 38 0.23 -0.17 -7.43
CA GLY A 38 -0.83 -0.33 -8.43
C GLY A 38 -2.23 -0.32 -7.81
N ALA A 39 -2.44 -1.12 -6.76
CA ALA A 39 -3.70 -1.14 -6.02
C ALA A 39 -4.04 0.24 -5.41
N ALA A 40 -3.04 0.91 -4.83
CA ALA A 40 -3.24 2.23 -4.25
C ALA A 40 -3.59 3.30 -5.30
N HIS A 41 -2.96 3.25 -6.48
CA HIS A 41 -3.30 4.13 -7.60
C HIS A 41 -4.75 3.94 -8.07
N GLU A 42 -5.17 2.68 -8.25
CA GLU A 42 -6.53 2.35 -8.70
C GLU A 42 -7.61 2.72 -7.67
N LEU A 43 -7.29 2.67 -6.38
CA LEU A 43 -8.19 3.08 -5.30
C LEU A 43 -8.29 4.61 -5.12
N GLY A 44 -7.28 5.37 -5.54
CA GLY A 44 -7.25 6.83 -5.37
C GLY A 44 -8.42 7.54 -6.07
N THR A 45 -8.74 7.12 -7.30
CA THR A 45 -9.84 7.67 -8.10
C THR A 45 -11.22 7.45 -7.45
N PRO A 46 -11.67 6.21 -7.16
CA PRO A 46 -12.98 5.99 -6.54
C PRO A 46 -13.12 6.64 -5.17
N LEU A 47 -12.06 6.66 -4.34
CA LEU A 47 -12.10 7.38 -3.05
C LEU A 47 -12.27 8.89 -3.23
N SER A 48 -11.63 9.48 -4.24
CA SER A 48 -11.80 10.89 -4.58
C SER A 48 -13.21 11.18 -5.07
N THR A 49 -13.76 10.32 -5.95
CA THR A 49 -15.15 10.44 -6.42
C THR A 49 -16.15 10.38 -5.26
N ILE A 50 -16.02 9.41 -4.35
CA ILE A 50 -16.92 9.28 -3.18
C ILE A 50 -16.82 10.51 -2.27
N SER A 51 -15.60 11.03 -2.04
CA SER A 51 -15.40 12.23 -1.21
C SER A 51 -16.11 13.47 -1.78
N VAL A 52 -16.12 13.63 -3.10
CA VAL A 52 -16.87 14.71 -3.77
C VAL A 52 -18.38 14.50 -3.58
N ILE A 53 -18.88 13.29 -3.83
CA ILE A 53 -20.30 12.96 -3.64
C ILE A 53 -20.78 13.25 -2.21
N LEU A 54 -20.00 12.84 -1.20
CA LEU A 54 -20.32 13.10 0.21
C LEU A 54 -20.30 14.60 0.53
N SER A 55 -19.36 15.35 -0.07
CA SER A 55 -19.30 16.80 0.05
C SER A 55 -20.55 17.48 -0.52
N ASP A 56 -21.06 16.98 -1.65
CA ASP A 56 -22.31 17.47 -2.26
C ASP A 56 -23.52 17.14 -1.39
N TRP A 57 -23.61 15.90 -0.88
CA TRP A 57 -24.69 15.47 0.01
C TRP A 57 -24.76 16.32 1.27
N ARG A 58 -23.61 16.64 1.86
CA ARG A 58 -23.52 17.53 3.03
C ARG A 58 -24.10 18.92 2.76
N GLN A 59 -24.14 19.38 1.51
CA GLN A 59 -24.77 20.64 1.13
C GLN A 59 -26.29 20.56 0.90
N MET A 60 -26.84 19.35 0.71
CA MET A 60 -28.27 19.15 0.44
C MET A 60 -29.14 19.50 1.65
N GLN A 61 -30.24 20.22 1.42
CA GLN A 61 -31.14 20.62 2.51
C GLN A 61 -31.76 19.43 3.24
N GLY A 62 -32.05 18.33 2.54
CA GLY A 62 -32.59 17.11 3.16
C GLY A 62 -31.66 16.51 4.20
N VAL A 63 -30.35 16.51 3.91
CA VAL A 63 -29.29 16.07 4.85
C VAL A 63 -29.16 17.06 6.00
N LYS A 64 -29.05 18.37 5.71
CA LYS A 64 -28.88 19.39 6.76
C LYS A 64 -30.04 19.46 7.76
N ARG A 65 -31.26 19.13 7.33
CA ARG A 65 -32.46 19.16 8.18
C ARG A 65 -32.62 17.91 9.04
N ASN A 66 -31.91 16.83 8.73
CA ASN A 66 -31.92 15.61 9.52
C ASN A 66 -30.57 15.45 10.23
N ARG A 67 -30.56 15.67 11.55
CA ARG A 67 -29.33 15.65 12.34
C ARG A 67 -28.61 14.30 12.29
N GLU A 68 -29.35 13.20 12.38
CA GLU A 68 -28.79 11.84 12.32
C GLU A 68 -28.12 11.59 10.97
N LEU A 69 -28.81 11.92 9.88
CA LEU A 69 -28.24 11.79 8.53
C LEU A 69 -27.02 12.71 8.31
N ALA A 70 -27.03 13.92 8.89
CA ALA A 70 -25.89 14.82 8.82
C ALA A 70 -24.66 14.29 9.59
N GLU A 71 -24.89 13.64 10.74
CA GLU A 71 -23.86 12.96 11.52
C GLU A 71 -23.29 11.76 10.75
N ASP A 72 -24.14 10.93 10.14
CA ASP A 72 -23.72 9.79 9.30
C ASP A 72 -22.89 10.24 8.09
N VAL A 73 -23.30 11.30 7.39
CA VAL A 73 -22.54 11.86 6.26
C VAL A 73 -21.18 12.39 6.70
N ALA A 74 -21.11 13.02 7.87
CA ALA A 74 -19.84 13.49 8.43
C ALA A 74 -18.91 12.31 8.78
N GLU A 75 -19.44 11.24 9.37
CA GLU A 75 -18.68 10.03 9.68
C GLU A 75 -18.18 9.34 8.40
N MET A 76 -19.05 9.17 7.40
CA MET A 76 -18.65 8.63 6.09
C MET A 76 -17.50 9.43 5.48
N GLN A 77 -17.55 10.77 5.57
CA GLN A 77 -16.50 11.62 5.04
C GLN A 77 -15.18 11.45 5.81
N ALA A 78 -15.24 11.32 7.14
CA ALA A 78 -14.06 11.04 7.96
C ALA A 78 -13.40 9.69 7.60
N GLN A 79 -14.20 8.65 7.34
CA GLN A 79 -13.69 7.34 6.92
C GLN A 79 -13.06 7.39 5.52
N ILE A 80 -13.65 8.13 4.58
CA ILE A 80 -13.05 8.29 3.24
C ILE A 80 -11.71 9.03 3.31
N GLU A 81 -11.59 10.07 4.13
CA GLU A 81 -10.31 10.76 4.32
C GLU A 81 -9.26 9.85 4.99
N ARG A 82 -9.66 8.99 5.94
CA ARG A 82 -8.78 7.95 6.49
C ARG A 82 -8.31 6.97 5.42
N CYS A 83 -9.22 6.47 4.60
CA CYS A 83 -8.88 5.56 3.49
C CYS A 83 -7.88 6.21 2.52
N LYS A 84 -8.11 7.47 2.13
CA LYS A 84 -7.17 8.21 1.28
C LYS A 84 -5.79 8.32 1.92
N SER A 85 -5.72 8.67 3.20
CA SER A 85 -4.44 8.79 3.92
C SER A 85 -3.66 7.47 3.92
N ILE A 86 -4.33 6.33 4.16
CA ILE A 86 -3.71 5.00 4.11
C ILE A 86 -3.18 4.71 2.70
N VAL A 87 -4.00 4.93 1.68
CA VAL A 87 -3.66 4.68 0.27
C VAL A 87 -2.49 5.57 -0.18
N THR A 88 -2.48 6.85 0.18
CA THR A 88 -1.35 7.75 -0.09
C THR A 88 -0.09 7.30 0.65
N GLY A 89 -0.21 6.82 1.88
CA GLY A 89 0.90 6.22 2.62
C GLY A 89 1.54 5.05 1.87
N ILE A 90 0.73 4.15 1.31
CA ILE A 90 1.18 3.02 0.50
C ILE A 90 1.91 3.48 -0.77
N LEU A 91 1.38 4.49 -1.48
CA LEU A 91 2.03 5.06 -2.68
C LEU A 91 3.39 5.64 -2.34
N MET A 92 3.51 6.38 -1.23
CA MET A 92 4.75 7.02 -0.82
C MET A 92 5.80 6.04 -0.30
N SER A 93 5.40 4.91 0.27
CA SER A 93 6.34 3.89 0.76
C SER A 93 6.78 2.91 -0.33
N SER A 94 6.08 2.89 -1.48
CA SER A 94 6.31 1.95 -2.58
C SER A 94 7.00 2.59 -3.80
N GLY A 95 7.34 3.88 -3.71
CA GLY A 95 8.00 4.67 -4.76
C GLY A 95 9.34 5.25 -4.32
#